data_AF-A0A1F8MG57-F1
#
_entry.id   AF-A0A1F8MG57-F1
#
_cell.length_a   1.000
_cell.length_b   1.000
_cell.length_c   1.000
_cell.angle_alpha   90.00
_cell.angle_beta   90.00
_cell.angle_gamma   90.00
#
_symmetry.space_group_name_H-M   'P 1'
#
loop_
_entity.id
_entity.type
_entity.pdbx_description
1 polymer ?
#
loop_
_entity_poly.entity_id
_entity_poly.type
_entity_poly.pdbx_seq_one_letter_code
_entity_poly.pdbx_strand_id
1 'polypeptide(L)'
;METFRGSGHLPGAPKMWDVELDADWKKKGFTVRIPAARANLTEWPGLMAQTIDDKEAVFRTRGIPPLQIHWWHVVRNSTGGLWAMVLIPPNEEGIWLNCGLRLDKK
;
A
#
# COMPACT_ATOMS: atom_id res chain seq x y z
N MET A 1 -0.43 15.84 -6.87
CA MET A 1 -1.02 14.70 -6.15
C MET A 1 -1.64 13.80 -7.21
N GLU A 2 -1.34 12.51 -7.15
CA GLU A 2 -1.88 11.49 -8.06
C GLU A 2 -2.60 10.44 -7.24
N THR A 3 -3.71 9.92 -7.77
CA THR A 3 -4.48 8.86 -7.13
C THR A 3 -4.41 7.62 -8.01
N PHE A 4 -4.16 6.47 -7.39
CA PHE A 4 -4.12 5.17 -8.04
C PHE A 4 -5.14 4.25 -7.38
N ARG A 5 -5.73 3.32 -8.14
CA ARG A 5 -6.72 2.37 -7.64
C ARG A 5 -6.47 0.96 -8.18
N GLY A 6 -6.66 -0.03 -7.32
CA GLY A 6 -6.67 -1.43 -7.69
C GLY A 6 -7.32 -2.27 -6.62
N SER A 7 -7.08 -3.58 -6.67
CA SER A 7 -7.58 -4.51 -5.66
C SER A 7 -6.61 -5.67 -5.45
N GLY A 8 -6.69 -6.29 -4.27
CA GLY A 8 -5.98 -7.53 -3.99
C GLY A 8 -6.19 -8.06 -2.57
N HIS A 9 -5.60 -9.23 -2.32
CA HIS A 9 -5.62 -9.87 -1.01
C HIS A 9 -4.46 -9.35 -0.17
N LEU A 10 -4.67 -8.23 0.51
CA LEU A 10 -3.67 -7.71 1.44
C LEU A 10 -3.38 -8.72 2.57
N PRO A 11 -2.13 -8.84 3.04
CA PRO A 11 -1.81 -9.68 4.18
C PRO A 11 -2.71 -9.34 5.39
N GLY A 12 -3.33 -10.37 5.97
CA GLY A 12 -4.28 -10.25 7.07
C GLY A 12 -5.72 -9.93 6.67
N ALA A 13 -6.00 -9.57 5.41
CA ALA A 13 -7.36 -9.29 4.96
C ALA A 13 -8.15 -10.60 4.79
N PRO A 14 -9.41 -10.68 5.28
CA PRO A 14 -10.24 -11.88 5.15
C PRO A 14 -10.76 -12.11 3.72
N LYS A 15 -10.64 -11.10 2.85
CA LYS A 15 -11.08 -11.13 1.45
C LYS A 15 -10.30 -10.08 0.64
N MET A 16 -10.44 -10.14 -0.67
CA MET A 16 -9.96 -9.10 -1.57
C MET A 16 -10.57 -7.74 -1.21
N TRP A 17 -9.73 -6.70 -1.19
CA TRP A 17 -10.16 -5.33 -0.93
C TRP A 17 -9.77 -4.41 -2.08
N ASP A 18 -10.63 -3.41 -2.32
CA ASP A 18 -10.28 -2.24 -3.12
C ASP A 18 -9.29 -1.39 -2.34
N VAL A 19 -8.24 -0.97 -3.03
CA VAL A 19 -7.16 -0.13 -2.50
C VAL A 19 -7.07 1.12 -3.36
N GLU A 20 -7.08 2.28 -2.73
CA GLU A 20 -6.65 3.53 -3.34
C GLU A 20 -5.34 4.00 -2.70
N LEU A 21 -4.47 4.60 -3.50
CA LEU A 21 -3.22 5.18 -3.05
C LEU A 21 -3.11 6.60 -3.58
N ASP A 22 -3.09 7.58 -2.68
CA ASP A 22 -2.70 8.95 -3.02
C ASP A 22 -1.19 9.11 -2.86
N ALA A 23 -0.55 9.66 -3.88
CA ALA A 23 0.87 9.96 -3.90
C ALA A 23 1.13 11.45 -4.16
N ASP A 24 1.86 12.07 -3.24
CA ASP A 24 2.55 13.34 -3.42
C ASP A 24 4.06 13.08 -3.43
N TRP A 25 4.58 12.69 -4.60
CA TRP A 25 6.00 12.39 -4.82
C TRP A 25 6.91 13.54 -4.39
N LYS A 26 6.49 14.79 -4.61
CA LYS A 26 7.29 15.98 -4.32
C LYS A 26 7.42 16.22 -2.82
N LYS A 27 6.36 15.95 -2.05
CA LYS A 27 6.36 16.02 -0.59
C LYS A 27 6.72 14.69 0.09
N LYS A 28 6.97 13.64 -0.69
CA LYS A 28 7.16 12.26 -0.20
C LYS A 28 5.99 11.79 0.68
N GLY A 29 4.78 12.25 0.35
CA GLY A 29 3.55 11.92 1.07
C GLY A 29 2.81 10.80 0.36
N PHE A 30 2.42 9.77 1.10
CA PHE A 30 1.62 8.68 0.57
C PHE A 30 0.49 8.38 1.54
N THR A 31 -0.68 8.05 1.01
CA THR A 31 -1.85 7.71 1.82
C THR A 31 -2.56 6.53 1.19
N VAL A 32 -2.65 5.43 1.92
CA VAL A 32 -3.39 4.23 1.52
C VAL A 32 -4.82 4.34 2.04
N ARG A 33 -5.81 4.19 1.17
CA ARG A 33 -7.22 4.09 1.54
C ARG A 33 -7.79 2.73 1.15
N ILE A 34 -8.56 2.16 2.06
CA ILE A 34 -9.25 0.88 1.86
C ILE A 34 -10.69 1.08 2.32
N PRO A 35 -11.59 1.51 1.41
CA PRO A 35 -12.98 1.81 1.77
C PRO A 35 -13.71 0.60 2.38
N ALA A 36 -13.31 -0.62 2.00
CA ALA A 36 -13.92 -1.87 2.46
C ALA A 36 -13.37 -2.40 3.79
N ALA A 37 -12.35 -1.76 4.38
CA ALA A 37 -11.85 -2.15 5.68
C ALA A 37 -12.92 -1.85 6.73
N ARG A 38 -13.49 -2.89 7.35
CA ARG A 38 -14.57 -2.81 8.37
C ARG A 38 -14.11 -2.18 9.70
N ALA A 39 -13.03 -1.42 9.70
CA ALA A 39 -12.49 -0.75 10.88
C ALA A 39 -12.98 0.70 10.96
N ASN A 40 -12.87 1.32 12.13
CA ASN A 40 -13.11 2.77 12.32
C ASN A 40 -12.14 3.65 11.51
N LEU A 41 -11.11 3.04 10.93
CA LEU A 41 -10.10 3.68 10.12
C LEU A 41 -10.13 3.05 8.72
N THR A 42 -10.30 3.88 7.70
CA THR A 42 -10.31 3.49 6.27
C THR A 42 -9.17 4.14 5.49
N GLU A 43 -8.34 4.93 6.17
CA GLU A 43 -7.23 5.70 5.60
C GLU A 43 -6.00 5.61 6.51
N TRP A 44 -4.83 5.42 5.90
CA TRP A 44 -3.56 5.32 6.61
C TRP A 44 -2.46 6.11 5.89
N PRO A 45 -1.82 7.05 6.59
CA PRO A 45 -0.65 7.73 6.05
C PRO A 45 0.54 6.76 5.98
N GLY A 46 1.31 6.89 4.90
CA GLY A 46 2.62 6.26 4.75
C GLY A 46 3.63 6.95 5.65
N LEU A 47 4.24 6.17 6.54
CA LEU A 47 5.30 6.58 7.45
C LEU A 47 6.66 6.20 6.88
N MET A 48 7.69 6.99 7.21
CA MET A 48 9.08 6.75 6.79
C MET A 48 9.21 6.56 5.27
N ALA A 49 8.49 7.39 4.50
CA ALA A 49 8.48 7.29 3.05
C ALA A 49 9.82 7.73 2.45
N GLN A 50 10.43 6.82 1.70
CA GLN A 50 11.57 7.08 0.84
C GLN A 50 11.11 7.04 -0.60
N THR A 51 11.45 8.06 -1.37
CA THR A 51 11.19 8.12 -2.81
C THR A 51 12.51 8.08 -3.55
N ILE A 52 12.59 7.22 -4.55
CA ILE A 52 13.59 7.28 -5.61
C ILE A 52 12.84 7.93 -6.76
N ASP A 53 13.10 9.24 -6.96
CA ASP A 53 12.39 10.11 -7.91
C ASP A 53 10.85 10.03 -7.86
N ASP A 54 10.18 10.16 -9.01
CA ASP A 54 8.73 10.04 -9.16
C ASP A 54 8.28 8.64 -9.60
N LYS A 55 9.21 7.68 -9.76
CA LYS A 55 8.96 6.33 -10.26
C LYS A 55 8.87 5.30 -9.17
N GLU A 56 9.57 5.46 -8.05
CA GLU A 56 9.66 4.41 -7.04
C GLU A 56 9.58 4.97 -5.62
N ALA A 57 8.86 4.27 -4.74
CA ALA A 57 8.79 4.63 -3.33
C ALA A 57 8.66 3.41 -2.42
N VAL A 58 9.21 3.54 -1.22
CA VAL A 58 9.05 2.58 -0.13
C VAL A 58 8.53 3.31 1.10
N PHE A 59 7.48 2.80 1.73
CA PHE A 59 6.91 3.36 2.94
C PHE A 59 6.23 2.27 3.77
N ARG A 60 5.83 2.59 5.01
CA ARG A 60 5.04 1.67 5.83
C ARG A 60 3.75 2.28 6.34
N THR A 61 2.69 1.50 6.42
CA THR A 61 1.45 1.86 7.13
C THR A 61 1.32 1.02 8.40
N ARG A 62 0.50 1.46 9.35
CA ARG A 62 0.20 0.71 10.59
C ARG A 62 -1.30 0.62 10.79
N GLY A 63 -1.80 -0.57 11.12
CA GLY A 63 -3.22 -0.79 11.40
C GLY A 63 -4.04 -1.26 10.20
N ILE A 64 -3.38 -1.67 9.11
CA ILE A 64 -4.01 -2.36 7.98
C ILE A 64 -3.57 -3.83 8.02
N PRO A 65 -4.51 -4.78 8.16
CA PRO A 65 -5.65 -4.78 9.08
C PRO A 65 -5.19 -4.61 10.55
N PRO A 66 -6.09 -4.52 11.56
CA PRO A 66 -5.76 -3.88 12.84
C PRO A 66 -4.48 -4.43 13.49
N LEU A 67 -3.59 -3.50 13.85
CA LEU A 67 -2.28 -3.70 14.48
C LEU A 67 -1.13 -4.23 13.60
N GLN A 68 -1.34 -4.55 12.33
CA GLN A 68 -0.25 -4.96 11.44
C GLN A 68 0.48 -3.77 10.80
N ILE A 69 1.76 -3.95 10.51
CA ILE A 69 2.58 -2.99 9.77
C ILE A 69 2.76 -3.53 8.36
N HIS A 70 2.21 -2.83 7.36
CA HIS A 70 2.48 -3.13 5.95
C HIS A 70 3.64 -2.29 5.45
N TRP A 71 4.62 -2.94 4.85
CA TRP A 71 5.65 -2.31 4.02
C TRP A 71 5.19 -2.32 2.58
N TRP A 72 5.17 -1.15 1.97
CA TRP A 72 4.77 -0.93 0.60
C TRP A 72 6.01 -0.57 -0.20
N HIS A 73 6.23 -1.30 -1.28
CA HIS A 73 7.16 -0.93 -2.34
C HIS A 73 6.34 -0.70 -3.60
N VAL A 74 6.34 0.54 -4.11
CA VAL A 74 5.57 0.92 -5.29
C VAL A 74 6.51 1.38 -6.39
N VAL A 75 6.25 0.94 -7.62
CA VAL A 75 7.03 1.24 -8.81
C VAL A 75 6.10 1.62 -9.95
N ARG A 76 6.37 2.71 -10.66
CA ARG A 76 5.62 3.09 -11.86
C ARG A 76 5.80 2.07 -12.97
N ASN A 77 4.68 1.69 -13.58
CA ASN A 77 4.67 0.84 -14.76
C ASN A 77 4.59 1.67 -16.05
N SER A 78 4.72 1.00 -17.19
CA SER A 78 4.72 1.63 -18.51
C SER A 78 3.39 2.29 -18.90
N THR A 79 2.28 1.96 -18.24
CA THR A 79 0.96 2.57 -18.47
C THR A 79 0.69 3.77 -17.57
N GLY A 80 1.69 4.21 -16.79
CA GLY A 80 1.55 5.33 -15.86
C GLY A 80 0.88 4.99 -14.53
N GLY A 81 0.50 3.72 -14.31
CA GLY A 81 0.03 3.20 -13.03
C GLY A 81 1.20 2.75 -12.14
N LEU A 82 0.90 1.96 -11.12
CA LEU A 82 1.86 1.40 -10.18
C LEU A 82 1.76 -0.13 -10.14
N TRP A 83 2.90 -0.78 -10.01
CA TRP A 83 3.02 -2.09 -9.37
C TRP A 83 3.34 -1.86 -7.90
N ALA A 84 2.72 -2.63 -7.03
CA ALA A 84 2.98 -2.58 -5.59
C ALA A 84 3.28 -3.98 -5.06
N MET A 85 4.31 -4.08 -4.22
CA MET A 85 4.54 -5.23 -3.36
C MET A 85 4.25 -4.80 -1.92
N VAL A 86 3.41 -5.56 -1.23
CA VAL A 86 3.04 -5.33 0.16
C VAL A 86 3.55 -6.48 1.01
N LEU A 87 4.25 -6.19 2.11
CA LEU A 87 4.81 -7.20 3.01
C LEU A 87 4.44 -6.87 4.46
N ILE A 88 4.26 -7.90 5.30
CA ILE A 88 4.23 -7.75 6.76
C ILE A 88 5.43 -8.47 7.39
N PRO A 89 5.83 -8.09 8.62
CA PRO A 89 6.77 -8.89 9.40
C PRO A 89 6.36 -10.37 9.47
N PRO A 90 7.33 -11.29 9.62
CA PRO A 90 7.04 -12.71 9.69
C PRO A 90 6.13 -13.03 10.89
N ASN A 91 5.29 -14.05 10.73
CA ASN A 91 4.49 -14.58 11.83
C ASN A 91 5.38 -15.35 12.86
N GLU A 92 4.76 -15.92 13.89
CA GLU A 92 5.44 -16.69 14.94
C GLU A 92 6.24 -17.89 14.40
N GLU A 93 5.90 -18.37 13.20
CA GLU A 93 6.56 -19.48 12.51
C GLU A 93 7.71 -19.02 11.60
N GLY A 94 7.98 -17.70 11.53
CA GLY A 94 9.00 -17.13 10.67
C GLY A 94 8.57 -16.92 9.21
N ILE A 95 7.29 -17.13 8.88
CA ILE A 95 6.76 -17.04 7.51
C ILE A 95 6.41 -15.58 7.20
N TRP A 96 6.99 -15.06 6.11
CA TRP A 96 6.65 -13.76 5.55
C TRP A 96 5.35 -13.84 4.75
N LEU A 97 4.38 -12.98 5.08
CA LEU A 97 3.19 -12.80 4.25
C LEU A 97 3.35 -11.57 3.36
N ASN A 98 3.02 -11.73 2.08
CA ASN A 98 3.13 -10.68 1.08
C ASN A 98 2.00 -10.76 0.04
N CYS A 99 1.80 -9.68 -0.71
CA CYS A 99 0.99 -9.69 -1.92
C CYS A 99 1.51 -8.69 -2.96
N GLY A 100 1.26 -9.00 -4.23
CA GLY A 100 1.43 -8.07 -5.35
C GLY A 100 0.10 -7.41 -5.73
N LEU A 101 0.13 -6.13 -6.09
CA LEU A 101 -1.02 -5.37 -6.58
C LEU A 101 -0.65 -4.60 -7.84
N ARG A 102 -1.62 -4.43 -8.72
CA ARG A 102 -1.58 -3.42 -9.78
C ARG A 102 -2.54 -2.30 -9.41
N LEU A 103 -2.06 -1.06 -9.45
CA LEU A 103 -2.87 0.13 -9.20
C LEU A 103 -2.86 0.97 -10.48
N ASP A 104 -4.00 1.12 -11.12
CA ASP A 104 -4.13 1.96 -12.30
C ASP A 104 -4.35 3.42 -11.87
N LYS A 105 -3.83 4.35 -12.66
CA LYS A 105 -3.97 5.79 -12.38
C LYS A 105 -5.42 6.21 -12.60
N LYS A 106 -5.98 6.96 -11.65
CA LYS A 106 -7.33 7.52 -11.69
C LYS A 106 -7.38 8.83 -12.48
#